data_AF-A0A8T5UQF8-F1
#
_entry.id   AF-A0A8T5UQF8-F1
#
_cell.length_a   1.000
_cell.length_b   1.000
_cell.length_c   1.000
_cell.angle_alpha   90.00
_cell.angle_beta   90.00
_cell.angle_gamma   90.00
#
_symmetry.space_group_name_H-M   'P 1'
#
loop_
_entity.id
_entity.type
_entity.pdbx_description
1 polymer ?
#
loop_
_entity_poly.entity_id
_entity_poly.type
_entity_poly.pdbx_seq_one_letter_code
_entity_poly.pdbx_strand_id
1 'polypeptide(L)'
;MVNKRLDRSISQDEDISCPRCSVLNNPNSKFCRECGKPLVESSPTTNDVDISCPRCSVLNNPNSKFCTECGKPLVESSPIKEDKLNERIKGDEDPIGSLIQSWERLVGKRRVSMKSKCPECSAPIHQDSKFCRKCGATIPSTSLSEK
;
A
#
# COMPACT_ATOMS: atom_id res chain seq x y z
N MET A 1 -3.43 23.31 -55.17
CA MET A 1 -4.26 23.11 -53.95
C MET A 1 -3.42 22.37 -52.92
N VAL A 2 -3.04 23.02 -51.81
CA VAL A 2 -2.30 22.36 -50.72
C VAL A 2 -3.27 21.59 -49.83
N ASN A 3 -2.95 20.31 -49.59
CA ASN A 3 -3.73 19.38 -48.76
C ASN A 3 -3.75 19.84 -47.31
N LYS A 4 -4.91 20.31 -46.82
CA LYS A 4 -5.15 20.63 -45.40
C LYS A 4 -5.37 19.32 -44.63
N ARG A 5 -4.28 18.66 -44.22
CA ARG A 5 -4.32 17.49 -43.33
C ARG A 5 -4.53 17.95 -41.87
N LEU A 6 -5.71 17.64 -41.35
CA LEU A 6 -6.05 17.24 -39.97
C LEU A 6 -5.21 17.86 -38.84
N ASP A 7 -5.72 18.93 -38.21
CA ASP A 7 -5.32 19.25 -36.83
C ASP A 7 -6.30 18.55 -35.87
N ARG A 8 -5.88 17.37 -35.44
CA ARG A 8 -6.59 16.52 -34.48
C ARG A 8 -6.16 16.93 -33.08
N SER A 9 -7.03 17.67 -32.39
CA SER A 9 -7.20 17.70 -30.93
C SER A 9 -5.91 17.87 -30.10
N ILE A 10 -5.59 19.10 -29.71
CA ILE A 10 -4.61 19.38 -28.66
C ILE A 10 -5.37 19.58 -27.34
N SER A 11 -5.58 18.48 -26.61
CA SER A 11 -5.87 18.55 -25.17
C SER A 11 -4.52 18.73 -24.46
N GLN A 12 -4.17 19.96 -24.10
CA GLN A 12 -2.92 20.22 -23.37
C GLN A 12 -3.08 19.84 -21.89
N ASP A 13 -2.92 18.56 -21.58
CA ASP A 13 -2.48 18.12 -20.26
C ASP A 13 -0.96 18.36 -20.20
N GLU A 14 -0.53 19.58 -19.91
CA GLU A 14 0.91 19.87 -19.79
C GLU A 14 1.49 19.06 -18.62
N ASP A 15 2.50 18.26 -18.93
CA ASP A 15 3.17 17.44 -17.94
C ASP A 15 3.84 18.29 -16.84
N ILE A 16 3.80 17.81 -15.60
CA ILE A 16 4.42 18.44 -14.44
C ILE A 16 5.83 17.89 -14.18
N SER A 17 6.82 18.77 -14.12
CA SER A 17 8.20 18.40 -13.76
C SER A 17 8.34 18.22 -12.25
N CYS A 18 8.98 17.13 -11.84
CA CYS A 18 9.25 16.87 -10.43
C CYS A 18 10.27 17.87 -9.87
N PRO A 19 9.98 18.61 -8.79
CA PRO A 19 10.92 19.59 -8.23
C PRO A 19 12.15 18.96 -7.55
N ARG A 20 12.17 17.62 -7.41
CA ARG A 20 13.23 16.90 -6.69
C ARG A 20 14.19 16.14 -7.61
N CYS A 21 13.69 15.64 -8.74
CA CYS A 21 14.49 14.86 -9.69
C CYS A 21 14.32 15.31 -11.14
N SER A 22 13.53 16.36 -11.39
CA SER A 22 13.28 16.99 -12.70
C SER A 22 12.61 16.11 -13.75
N VAL A 23 12.22 14.89 -13.39
CA VAL A 23 11.49 13.98 -14.28
C VAL A 23 10.10 14.52 -14.55
N LEU A 24 9.66 14.40 -15.80
CA LEU A 24 8.35 14.79 -16.27
C LEU A 24 7.28 13.75 -15.91
N ASN A 25 6.15 14.19 -15.35
CA ASN A 25 5.06 13.34 -14.87
C ASN A 25 3.71 13.84 -15.41
N ASN A 26 2.71 12.97 -15.44
CA ASN A 26 1.35 13.37 -15.77
C ASN A 26 0.84 14.40 -14.74
N PRO A 27 0.16 15.49 -15.15
CA PRO A 27 -0.26 16.58 -14.26
C PRO A 27 -1.21 16.14 -13.13
N ASN A 28 -1.94 15.03 -13.30
CA ASN A 28 -2.83 14.47 -12.28
C ASN A 28 -2.11 13.50 -11.33
N SER A 29 -0.80 13.29 -11.50
CA SER A 29 0.00 12.42 -10.64
C SER A 29 0.20 13.07 -9.26
N LYS A 30 -0.18 12.36 -8.20
CA LYS A 30 0.05 12.82 -6.82
C LYS A 30 1.52 12.69 -6.41
N PHE A 31 2.24 11.71 -6.97
CA PHE A 31 3.63 11.38 -6.65
C PHE A 31 4.46 11.24 -7.93
N CYS A 32 5.75 11.54 -7.82
CA CYS A 32 6.69 11.39 -8.93
C CYS A 32 6.92 9.91 -9.25
N ARG A 33 6.87 9.57 -10.54
CA ARG A 33 7.03 8.18 -11.01
C ARG A 33 8.44 7.60 -10.79
N GLU A 34 9.45 8.46 -10.69
CA GLU A 34 10.85 8.03 -10.51
C GLU A 34 11.27 8.08 -9.04
N CYS A 35 11.10 9.23 -8.37
CA CYS A 35 11.59 9.39 -6.99
C CYS A 35 10.53 9.16 -5.89
N GLY A 36 9.26 8.98 -6.26
CA GLY A 36 8.16 8.70 -5.32
C GLY A 36 7.72 9.87 -4.42
N LYS A 37 8.39 11.03 -4.50
CA LYS A 37 8.02 12.22 -3.71
C LYS A 37 6.75 12.89 -4.26
N PRO A 38 5.93 13.52 -3.41
CA PRO A 38 4.72 14.21 -3.86
C PRO A 38 5.06 15.33 -4.86
N LEU A 39 4.25 15.46 -5.91
CA LEU A 39 4.43 16.48 -6.96
C LEU A 39 3.73 17.81 -6.63
N VAL A 40 2.68 17.73 -5.81
CA VAL A 40 2.00 18.87 -5.21
C VAL A 40 2.18 18.78 -3.70
N GLU A 41 2.56 19.89 -3.08
CA GLU A 41 2.45 20.00 -1.63
C GLU A 41 0.97 19.89 -1.29
N SER A 42 0.59 18.83 -0.57
CA SER A 42 -0.75 18.71 -0.01
C SER A 42 -1.01 19.95 0.83
N SER A 43 -1.90 20.82 0.35
CA SER A 43 -2.26 22.06 1.02
C SER A 43 -2.65 21.77 2.48
N PRO A 44 -2.28 22.63 3.44
CA PRO A 44 -2.67 22.47 4.82
C PRO A 44 -4.19 22.67 4.90
N THR A 45 -4.93 21.56 4.99
CA THR A 45 -6.34 21.59 5.36
C THR A 45 -6.40 21.94 6.84
N THR A 46 -6.44 23.25 7.11
CA THR A 46 -6.84 23.92 8.35
C THR A 46 -7.21 22.97 9.50
N ASN A 47 -6.21 22.49 10.24
CA ASN A 47 -6.23 21.95 11.62
C ASN A 47 -4.82 21.39 11.92
N ASP A 48 -3.79 22.25 11.77
CA ASP A 48 -2.39 21.90 11.99
C ASP A 48 -2.06 21.84 13.49
N VAL A 49 -2.67 20.90 14.20
CA VAL A 49 -2.12 20.41 15.46
C VAL A 49 -1.44 19.10 15.11
N ASP A 50 -0.11 19.13 15.07
CA ASP A 50 0.66 17.92 14.87
C ASP A 50 0.31 16.87 15.94
N ILE A 51 0.23 15.61 15.53
CA ILE A 51 -0.06 14.48 16.43
C ILE A 51 1.25 13.87 16.92
N SER A 52 1.44 13.80 18.25
CA SER A 52 2.59 13.11 18.83
C SER A 52 2.36 11.60 18.83
N CYS A 53 3.37 10.84 18.42
CA CYS A 53 3.31 9.39 18.43
C CYS A 53 3.27 8.86 19.88
N PRO A 54 2.27 8.04 20.26
CA PRO A 54 2.16 7.51 21.63
C PRO A 54 3.26 6.50 21.99
N ARG A 55 4.10 6.10 21.03
CA ARG A 55 5.13 5.05 21.19
C ARG A 55 6.55 5.58 21.21
N CYS A 56 6.82 6.67 20.50
CA CYS A 56 8.16 7.26 20.39
C CYS A 56 8.16 8.78 20.53
N SER A 57 7.00 9.40 20.79
CA SER A 57 6.80 10.84 21.01
C SER A 57 7.12 11.77 19.82
N VAL A 58 7.56 11.21 18.69
CA VAL A 58 7.80 11.96 17.46
C VAL A 58 6.53 12.64 16.97
N LEU A 59 6.70 13.87 16.51
CA LEU A 59 5.64 14.71 15.97
C LEU A 59 5.33 14.31 14.52
N ASN A 60 4.06 14.11 14.19
CA ASN A 60 3.62 13.64 12.88
C ASN A 60 2.49 14.51 12.35
N ASN A 61 2.34 14.56 11.02
CA ASN A 61 1.20 15.23 10.39
C ASN A 61 -0.11 14.57 10.88
N PRO A 62 -1.15 15.35 11.25
CA PRO A 62 -2.40 14.83 11.82
C PRO A 62 -3.15 13.85 10.89
N ASN A 63 -2.91 13.91 9.58
CA ASN A 63 -3.49 12.98 8.60
C ASN A 63 -2.67 11.68 8.43
N SER A 64 -1.53 11.55 9.12
CA SER A 64 -0.69 10.36 9.06
C SER A 64 -1.37 9.18 9.76
N LYS A 65 -1.52 8.05 9.07
CA LYS A 65 -2.06 6.81 9.67
C LYS A 65 -1.03 6.11 10.55
N PHE A 66 0.25 6.27 10.24
CA PHE A 66 1.38 5.62 10.90
C PHE A 66 2.46 6.64 11.24
N CYS A 67 3.21 6.39 12.30
CA CYS A 67 4.34 7.20 12.70
C CYS A 67 5.47 7.09 11.66
N THR A 68 5.99 8.23 11.24
CA THR A 68 7.09 8.33 10.26
C THR A 68 8.41 7.74 10.77
N GLU A 69 8.63 7.76 12.10
CA GLU A 69 9.86 7.25 12.71
C GLU A 69 9.74 5.79 13.17
N CYS A 70 8.69 5.43 13.95
CA CYS A 70 8.57 4.07 14.49
C CYS A 70 7.62 3.13 13.72
N GLY A 71 6.92 3.63 12.69
CA GLY A 71 6.00 2.85 11.85
C GLY A 71 4.71 2.37 12.52
N LYS A 72 4.52 2.60 13.83
CA LYS A 72 3.31 2.19 14.56
C LYS A 72 2.13 3.09 14.21
N PRO A 73 0.89 2.55 14.24
CA PRO A 73 -0.31 3.36 13.96
C PRO A 73 -0.42 4.52 14.97
N LEU A 74 -0.78 5.69 14.47
CA LEU A 74 -0.98 6.91 15.29
C LEU A 74 -2.40 6.99 15.86
N VAL A 75 -3.34 6.32 15.21
CA VAL A 75 -4.71 6.14 15.67
C VAL A 75 -4.96 4.67 15.92
N GLU A 76 -5.52 4.33 17.07
CA GLU A 76 -6.03 2.98 17.29
C GLU A 76 -7.21 2.77 16.34
N SER A 77 -7.10 1.81 15.42
CA SER A 77 -8.26 1.36 14.68
C SER A 77 -9.23 0.74 15.68
N SER A 78 -10.40 1.35 15.87
CA SER A 78 -11.45 0.81 16.73
C SER A 78 -11.63 -0.68 16.48
N PRO A 79 -11.71 -1.54 17.51
CA PRO A 79 -12.01 -2.94 17.32
C PRO A 79 -13.30 -3.04 16.52
N ILE A 80 -13.24 -3.67 15.34
CA ILE A 80 -14.45 -4.09 14.66
C ILE A 80 -15.09 -5.09 15.61
N LYS A 81 -16.21 -4.72 16.25
CA LYS A 81 -16.96 -5.66 17.08
C LYS A 81 -17.32 -6.85 16.19
N GLU A 82 -16.77 -8.02 16.51
CA GLU A 82 -16.94 -9.29 15.78
C GLU A 82 -18.42 -9.58 15.45
N ASP A 83 -19.32 -9.05 16.30
CA ASP A 83 -20.76 -9.27 16.26
C ASP A 83 -21.45 -8.90 14.93
N LYS A 84 -20.94 -7.92 14.16
CA LYS A 84 -21.55 -7.55 12.87
C LYS A 84 -20.99 -8.28 11.64
N LEU A 85 -19.90 -9.05 11.78
CA LEU A 85 -19.36 -9.85 10.69
C LEU A 85 -20.07 -11.21 10.60
N ASN A 86 -20.42 -11.80 11.75
CA ASN A 86 -20.98 -13.15 11.82
C ASN A 86 -22.48 -13.26 11.45
N GLU A 87 -23.24 -12.17 11.41
CA GLU A 87 -24.65 -12.23 10.94
C GLU A 87 -24.77 -12.33 9.41
N ARG A 88 -23.76 -11.88 8.66
CA ARG A 88 -23.75 -11.96 7.18
C ARG A 88 -23.37 -13.33 6.61
N ILE A 89 -22.94 -14.26 7.47
CA ILE A 89 -22.42 -15.59 7.08
C ILE A 89 -23.51 -16.69 7.25
N LYS A 90 -24.70 -16.36 7.78
CA LYS A 90 -25.80 -17.33 7.97
C LYS A 90 -26.68 -17.53 6.72
N GLY A 91 -26.17 -17.21 5.53
CA GLY A 91 -26.86 -17.46 4.25
C GLY A 91 -26.21 -18.65 3.54
N ASP A 92 -26.99 -19.70 3.33
CA ASP A 92 -26.61 -21.09 3.01
C ASP A 92 -25.93 -21.37 1.65
N GLU A 93 -25.11 -20.51 1.10
CA GLU A 93 -24.28 -20.87 -0.07
C GLU A 93 -22.95 -20.14 0.06
N ASP A 94 -21.86 -20.85 0.36
CA ASP A 94 -20.51 -20.29 0.50
C ASP A 94 -19.92 -20.00 -0.90
N PRO A 95 -20.13 -18.79 -1.48
CA PRO A 95 -19.88 -18.56 -2.91
C PRO A 95 -18.37 -18.50 -3.17
N ILE A 96 -17.61 -18.12 -2.14
CA ILE A 96 -16.16 -17.98 -2.15
C ILE A 96 -15.52 -19.36 -1.93
N GLY A 97 -16.03 -20.15 -0.98
CA GLY A 97 -15.53 -21.51 -0.71
C GLY A 97 -15.65 -22.44 -1.93
N SER A 98 -16.77 -22.37 -2.65
CA SER A 98 -17.01 -23.15 -3.87
C SER A 98 -16.07 -22.76 -5.02
N LEU A 99 -15.85 -21.45 -5.22
CA LEU A 99 -14.93 -20.95 -6.25
C LEU A 99 -13.46 -21.30 -5.96
N ILE A 100 -13.03 -21.25 -4.71
CA ILE A 100 -11.67 -21.66 -4.31
C ILE A 100 -11.46 -23.15 -4.60
N GLN A 101 -12.42 -24.02 -4.27
CA GLN A 101 -12.31 -25.46 -4.53
C GLN A 101 -12.32 -25.80 -6.03
N SER A 102 -13.12 -25.08 -6.82
CA SER A 102 -13.18 -25.27 -8.27
C SER A 102 -11.90 -24.80 -8.96
N TRP A 103 -11.31 -23.68 -8.50
CA TRP A 103 -10.03 -23.18 -8.99
C TRP A 103 -8.85 -24.09 -8.58
N GLU A 104 -8.80 -24.57 -7.33
CA GLU A 104 -7.77 -25.51 -6.85
C GLU A 104 -7.67 -26.78 -7.71
N ARG A 105 -8.80 -27.24 -8.24
CA ARG A 105 -8.90 -28.43 -9.10
C ARG A 105 -8.34 -28.19 -10.50
N LEU A 106 -8.38 -26.95 -10.99
CA LEU A 106 -7.97 -26.56 -12.35
C LEU A 106 -6.50 -26.10 -12.43
N VAL A 107 -5.99 -25.41 -11.41
CA VAL A 107 -4.62 -24.85 -11.44
C VAL A 107 -3.61 -25.60 -10.56
N GLY A 108 -4.06 -26.65 -9.87
CA GLY A 108 -3.26 -27.37 -8.88
C GLY A 108 -3.01 -26.54 -7.63
N LYS A 109 -2.89 -27.20 -6.48
CA LYS A 109 -2.65 -26.53 -5.19
C LYS A 109 -1.31 -25.79 -5.22
N ARG A 110 -1.31 -24.50 -5.57
CA ARG A 110 -0.24 -23.60 -5.15
C ARG A 110 -0.39 -23.38 -3.65
N ARG A 111 0.19 -24.30 -2.86
CA ARG A 111 0.48 -24.02 -1.46
C ARG A 111 1.36 -22.77 -1.43
N VAL A 112 0.79 -21.65 -1.01
CA VAL A 112 1.55 -20.46 -0.69
C VAL A 112 2.51 -20.87 0.42
N SER A 113 3.79 -20.87 0.07
CA SER A 113 4.87 -21.38 0.88
C SER A 113 5.18 -20.35 1.99
N MET A 114 4.41 -20.39 3.08
CA MET A 114 4.68 -19.66 4.35
C MET A 114 5.92 -20.27 5.03
N LYS A 115 7.10 -20.11 4.42
CA LYS A 115 8.33 -20.83 4.81
C LYS A 115 9.11 -20.18 5.95
N SER A 116 8.78 -18.96 6.37
CA SER A 116 9.61 -18.24 7.34
C SER A 116 8.82 -17.66 8.51
N LYS A 117 9.48 -17.56 9.67
CA LYS A 117 8.98 -16.86 10.85
C LYS A 117 9.73 -15.54 10.98
N CYS A 118 9.05 -14.51 11.48
CA CYS A 118 9.68 -13.23 11.79
C CYS A 118 10.73 -13.43 12.90
N PRO A 119 11.96 -12.93 12.74
CA PRO A 119 13.02 -13.08 13.74
C PRO A 119 12.72 -12.32 15.05
N GLU A 120 11.91 -11.25 14.98
CA GLU A 120 11.61 -10.41 16.14
C GLU A 120 10.37 -10.85 16.94
N CYS A 121 9.37 -11.44 16.29
CA CYS A 121 8.10 -11.77 16.97
C CYS A 121 7.54 -13.16 16.66
N SER A 122 8.31 -13.98 15.92
CA SER A 122 7.99 -15.36 15.56
C SER A 122 6.71 -15.57 14.73
N ALA A 123 6.05 -14.50 14.27
CA ALA A 123 4.89 -14.58 13.39
C ALA A 123 5.24 -15.25 12.07
N PRO A 124 4.32 -16.02 11.45
CA PRO A 124 4.54 -16.53 10.10
C PRO A 124 4.64 -15.36 9.12
N ILE A 125 5.61 -15.44 8.21
CA ILE A 125 5.85 -14.46 7.14
C ILE A 125 5.88 -15.16 5.78
N HIS A 126 5.50 -14.43 4.75
CA HIS A 126 5.64 -14.87 3.35
C HIS A 126 7.09 -14.69 2.91
N GLN A 127 7.62 -15.56 2.03
CA GLN A 127 9.02 -15.53 1.61
C GLN A 127 9.47 -14.19 1.02
N ASP A 128 8.57 -13.48 0.33
CA ASP A 128 8.85 -12.18 -0.29
C ASP A 128 8.45 -10.98 0.59
N SER A 129 8.13 -11.21 1.86
CA SER A 129 7.75 -10.12 2.76
C SER A 129 8.96 -9.23 3.03
N LYS A 130 8.85 -7.93 2.74
CA LYS A 130 9.88 -6.94 3.12
C LYS A 130 9.81 -6.56 4.61
N PHE A 131 8.64 -6.74 5.23
CA PHE A 131 8.39 -6.41 6.63
C PHE A 131 7.41 -7.41 7.27
N CYS A 132 7.54 -7.61 8.58
CA CYS A 132 6.63 -8.43 9.37
C CYS A 132 5.31 -7.68 9.61
N ARG A 133 4.18 -8.26 9.20
CA ARG A 133 2.85 -7.66 9.42
C ARG A 133 2.38 -7.65 10.87
N LYS A 134 3.04 -8.41 11.77
CA LYS A 134 2.69 -8.45 13.20
C LYS A 134 3.50 -7.43 14.03
N CYS A 135 4.82 -7.35 13.86
CA CYS A 135 5.66 -6.46 14.69
C CYS A 135 6.28 -5.27 13.95
N GLY A 136 6.21 -5.23 12.62
CA GLY A 136 6.80 -4.18 11.79
C GLY A 136 8.29 -4.35 11.49
N ALA A 137 8.94 -5.40 12.00
CA ALA A 137 10.35 -5.66 11.74
C ALA A 137 10.64 -5.84 10.25
N THR A 138 11.68 -5.20 9.74
CA THR A 138 12.20 -5.44 8.39
C THR A 138 12.70 -6.87 8.28
N ILE A 139 12.31 -7.57 7.21
CA ILE A 139 12.78 -8.93 6.95
C ILE A 139 14.01 -8.86 6.04
N PRO A 140 15.15 -9.41 6.46
CA PRO A 140 16.34 -9.44 5.62
C PRO A 140 16.07 -10.31 4.39
N SER A 141 16.20 -9.72 3.20
CA SER A 141 16.13 -10.43 1.92
C SER A 141 17.41 -11.25 1.76
N THR A 142 17.43 -12.46 2.32
CA THR A 142 18.52 -13.40 2.04
C THR A 142 18.31 -13.96 0.65
N SER A 143 19.05 -13.41 -0.31
CA SER A 143 19.31 -14.08 -1.58
C SER A 143 19.90 -15.44 -1.25
N LEU A 144 19.16 -16.52 -1.50
CA LEU A 144 19.76 -17.84 -1.64
C LEU A 144 20.64 -17.78 -2.90
N SER A 145 21.89 -17.36 -2.71
CA SER A 145 22.99 -17.78 -3.56
C SER A 145 23.19 -19.26 -3.29
N GLU A 146 22.66 -20.11 -4.15
CA GLU A 146 23.13 -21.48 -4.25
C GLU A 146 24.31 -21.49 -5.24
N LYS A 147 25.42 -22.02 -4.74
CA LYS A 147 26.67 -22.31 -5.46
C LYS A 147 26.44 -23.26 -6.63
#